data_AF-W1Y7A9-F1
#
_entry.id   AF-W1Y7A9-F1
#
_cell.length_a   1.000
_cell.length_b   1.000
_cell.length_c   1.000
_cell.angle_alpha   90.00
_cell.angle_beta   90.00
_cell.angle_gamma   90.00
#
_symmetry.space_group_name_H-M   'P 1'
#
loop_
_entity.id
_entity.type
_entity.pdbx_description
1 polymer ?
#
loop_
_entity_poly.entity_id
_entity_poly.type
_entity_poly.pdbx_seq_one_letter_code
_entity_poly.pdbx_strand_id
1 'polypeptide(L)'
;LLEFFDYIEETDRKAFEDQYVRIFDFSRNTTMYLSTYELQGTGEQAEELVKYKAFFLENGYDLPKEMPDYIPAILELCAVIEPEKAREVYDYCKPKLEYIRDRLIEAKLTYAFLFDIILS
;
A
#
# COMPACT_ATOMS: atom_id res chain seq x y z
N LEU A 1 14.08 -10.49 -1.20
CA LEU A 1 13.86 -10.54 0.27
C LEU A 1 15.16 -10.48 1.06
N LEU A 2 16.16 -11.31 0.75
CA LEU A 2 17.47 -11.28 1.44
C LEU A 2 18.09 -9.87 1.41
N GLU A 3 18.15 -9.24 0.25
CA GLU A 3 18.65 -7.86 0.11
C GLU A 3 17.89 -6.82 0.97
N PHE A 4 16.60 -7.05 1.25
CA PHE A 4 15.82 -6.16 2.12
C PHE A 4 16.16 -6.41 3.60
N PHE A 5 16.36 -7.66 4.00
CA PHE A 5 16.79 -7.98 5.35
C PHE A 5 18.23 -7.55 5.61
N ASP A 6 19.15 -7.78 4.67
CA ASP A 6 20.54 -7.30 4.74
C ASP A 6 20.54 -5.78 4.93
N TYR A 7 19.74 -5.05 4.14
CA TYR A 7 19.56 -3.62 4.28
C TYR A 7 19.05 -3.20 5.67
N ILE A 8 18.07 -3.90 6.24
CA ILE A 8 17.56 -3.59 7.60
C ILE A 8 18.62 -3.87 8.66
N GLU A 9 19.33 -4.99 8.56
CA GLU A 9 20.34 -5.41 9.55
C GLU A 9 21.55 -4.47 9.56
N GLU A 10 21.93 -3.94 8.40
CA GLU A 10 23.05 -3.00 8.25
C GLU A 10 22.68 -1.54 8.59
N THR A 11 21.38 -1.20 8.65
CA THR A 11 20.92 0.17 8.90
C THR A 11 20.65 0.38 10.40
N ASP A 12 21.17 1.47 10.97
CA ASP A 12 20.79 1.87 12.32
C ASP A 12 19.27 2.03 12.42
N ARG A 13 18.69 1.54 13.53
CA ARG A 13 17.23 1.52 13.72
C ARG A 13 16.60 2.90 13.52
N LYS A 14 17.18 3.95 14.09
CA LYS A 14 16.61 5.30 13.97
C LYS A 14 16.72 5.80 12.53
N ALA A 15 17.85 5.53 11.88
CA ALA A 15 18.02 5.86 10.47
C ALA A 15 16.97 5.16 9.59
N PHE A 16 16.66 3.89 9.87
CA PHE A 16 15.63 3.12 9.19
C PHE A 16 14.23 3.70 9.40
N GLU A 17 13.84 3.97 10.66
CA GLU A 17 12.55 4.61 11.00
C GLU A 17 12.41 5.98 10.30
N ASP A 18 13.46 6.80 10.34
CA ASP A 18 13.48 8.10 9.67
C ASP A 18 13.36 7.96 8.14
N GLN A 19 13.95 6.92 7.55
CA GLN A 19 13.86 6.65 6.11
C GLN A 19 12.45 6.22 5.73
N TYR A 20 11.83 5.36 6.53
CA TYR A 20 10.45 4.92 6.31
C TYR A 20 9.51 6.11 6.24
N VAL A 21 9.57 7.01 7.23
CA VAL A 21 8.73 8.23 7.25
C VAL A 21 8.99 9.12 6.04
N ARG A 22 10.27 9.31 5.66
CA ARG A 22 10.61 10.08 4.44
C ARG A 22 10.02 9.47 3.17
N ILE A 23 10.03 8.15 3.06
CA ILE A 23 9.57 7.43 1.87
C ILE A 23 8.04 7.43 1.78
N PHE A 24 7.33 7.17 2.86
CA PHE A 24 5.89 6.91 2.81
C PHE A 24 5.01 8.08 3.27
N ASP A 25 5.48 8.92 4.19
CA ASP A 25 4.69 10.03 4.73
C ASP A 25 4.99 11.37 4.06
N PHE A 26 6.24 11.62 3.64
CA PHE A 26 6.65 12.91 3.07
C PHE A 26 6.68 12.94 1.53
N SER A 27 6.67 11.79 0.88
CA SER A 27 6.64 11.69 -0.57
C SER A 27 5.21 11.50 -1.08
N ARG A 28 4.78 12.38 -2.00
CA ARG A 28 3.49 12.22 -2.67
C ARG A 28 3.47 11.07 -3.68
N ASN A 29 4.63 10.63 -4.15
CA ASN A 29 4.74 9.64 -5.22
C ASN A 29 4.84 8.20 -4.69
N THR A 30 5.17 8.02 -3.42
CA THR A 30 5.42 6.71 -2.80
C THR A 30 4.61 6.53 -1.53
N THR A 31 3.52 7.29 -1.36
CA THR A 31 2.66 7.17 -0.17
C THR A 31 1.92 5.83 -0.12
N MET A 32 1.54 5.39 1.08
CA MET A 32 0.85 4.12 1.32
C MET A 32 -0.68 4.20 1.09
N TYR A 33 -1.19 5.29 0.50
CA TYR A 33 -2.62 5.53 0.31
C TYR A 33 -2.98 5.44 -1.17
N LEU A 34 -3.74 4.41 -1.55
CA LEU A 34 -3.99 4.07 -2.96
C LEU A 34 -4.87 5.12 -3.68
N SER A 35 -5.76 5.81 -2.98
CA SER A 35 -6.64 6.83 -3.57
C SER A 35 -5.93 8.14 -3.91
N THR A 36 -4.67 8.29 -3.52
CA THR A 36 -3.88 9.50 -3.80
C THR A 36 -3.13 9.43 -5.14
N TYR A 37 -3.13 8.25 -5.76
CA TYR A 37 -2.42 8.00 -7.01
C TYR A 37 -3.22 8.53 -8.21
N GLU A 38 -2.56 9.36 -9.04
CA GLU A 38 -3.03 9.79 -10.38
C GLU A 38 -4.37 10.56 -10.49
N LEU A 39 -5.01 10.94 -9.37
CA LEU A 39 -6.28 11.65 -9.45
C LEU A 39 -6.10 13.15 -9.72
N GLN A 40 -6.83 13.64 -10.73
CA GLN A 40 -6.74 15.02 -11.22
C GLN A 40 -7.65 15.99 -10.42
N GLY A 41 -8.38 15.50 -9.41
CA GLY A 41 -9.22 16.31 -8.53
C GLY A 41 -9.74 15.60 -7.26
N THR A 42 -10.23 16.38 -6.30
CA THR A 42 -10.71 15.89 -4.98
C THR A 42 -11.99 15.05 -5.05
N GLY A 43 -12.77 15.15 -6.13
CA GLY A 43 -14.02 14.41 -6.32
C GLY A 43 -13.78 12.93 -6.64
N GLU A 44 -12.85 12.63 -7.55
CA GLU A 44 -12.50 11.26 -7.93
C GLU A 44 -11.95 10.47 -6.74
N GLN A 45 -11.19 11.14 -5.87
CA GLN A 45 -10.65 10.54 -4.65
C GLN A 45 -11.76 10.11 -3.68
N ALA A 46 -12.80 10.94 -3.53
CA ALA A 46 -13.90 10.60 -2.64
C ALA A 46 -14.66 9.35 -3.11
N GLU A 47 -14.83 9.20 -4.43
CA GLU A 47 -15.47 8.02 -5.03
C GLU A 47 -14.63 6.74 -4.84
N GLU A 48 -13.32 6.84 -5.02
CA GLU A 48 -12.41 5.71 -4.74
C GLU A 48 -12.48 5.27 -3.28
N LEU A 49 -12.49 6.22 -2.35
CA LEU A 49 -12.60 5.92 -0.92
C LEU A 49 -13.91 5.22 -0.57
N VAL A 50 -15.01 5.47 -1.29
CA VAL A 50 -16.26 4.73 -1.11
C VAL A 50 -16.05 3.25 -1.47
N LYS A 51 -15.35 2.95 -2.56
CA LYS A 51 -15.06 1.56 -2.95
C LYS A 51 -14.18 0.85 -1.93
N TYR A 52 -13.14 1.53 -1.42
CA TYR A 52 -12.30 0.97 -0.37
C TYR A 52 -13.08 0.69 0.93
N LYS A 53 -13.96 1.60 1.37
CA LYS A 53 -14.85 1.34 2.52
C LYS A 53 -15.73 0.12 2.31
N ALA A 54 -16.28 -0.04 1.11
CA ALA A 54 -17.14 -1.17 0.78
C ALA A 54 -16.42 -2.51 0.97
N PHE A 55 -15.13 -2.63 0.61
CA PHE A 55 -14.38 -3.87 0.81
C PHE A 55 -14.35 -4.34 2.27
N PHE A 56 -14.22 -3.42 3.23
CA PHE A 56 -14.26 -3.79 4.66
C PHE A 56 -15.69 -4.16 5.08
N LEU A 57 -16.66 -3.28 4.80
CA LEU A 57 -18.03 -3.42 5.31
C LEU A 57 -18.76 -4.62 4.70
N GLU A 58 -18.59 -4.90 3.40
CA GLU A 58 -19.22 -6.04 2.71
C GLU A 58 -18.63 -7.39 3.16
N ASN A 59 -17.44 -7.37 3.76
CA ASN A 59 -16.81 -8.53 4.38
C ASN A 59 -17.07 -8.64 5.89
N GLY A 60 -17.91 -7.75 6.46
CA GLY A 60 -18.29 -7.80 7.87
C GLY A 60 -17.25 -7.21 8.83
N TYR A 61 -16.29 -6.43 8.32
CA TYR A 61 -15.29 -5.73 9.13
C TYR A 61 -15.66 -4.26 9.30
N ASP A 62 -15.33 -3.72 10.48
CA ASP A 62 -15.36 -2.27 10.71
C ASP A 62 -14.28 -1.56 9.88
N LEU A 63 -14.44 -0.25 9.71
CA LEU A 63 -13.43 0.56 9.04
C LEU A 63 -12.13 0.60 9.85
N PRO A 64 -10.96 0.60 9.19
CA PRO A 64 -9.68 0.76 9.87
C PRO A 64 -9.59 2.11 10.57
N LYS A 65 -8.65 2.23 11.51
CA LYS A 65 -8.34 3.52 12.17
C LYS A 65 -7.76 4.53 11.19
N GLU A 66 -6.93 4.05 10.27
CA GLU A 66 -6.41 4.81 9.14
C GLU A 66 -7.46 4.93 8.03
N MET A 67 -7.15 5.65 6.95
CA MET A 67 -8.02 5.68 5.78
C MET A 67 -8.14 4.26 5.15
N PRO A 68 -9.31 3.94 4.57
CA PRO A 68 -9.62 2.59 4.07
C PRO A 68 -8.80 2.18 2.84
N ASP A 69 -8.11 3.13 2.21
CA ASP A 69 -7.20 2.90 1.08
C ASP A 69 -5.74 2.70 1.50
N TYR A 70 -5.46 2.61 2.81
CA TYR A 70 -4.14 2.33 3.36
C TYR A 70 -3.71 0.90 3.03
N ILE A 71 -2.58 0.76 2.31
CA ILE A 71 -2.12 -0.54 1.78
C ILE A 71 -2.03 -1.61 2.88
N PRO A 72 -1.38 -1.38 4.04
CA PRO A 72 -1.33 -2.41 5.09
C PRO A 72 -2.70 -2.84 5.59
N ALA A 73 -3.66 -1.93 5.77
CA ALA A 73 -5.01 -2.29 6.21
C ALA A 73 -5.75 -3.15 5.17
N ILE A 74 -5.55 -2.86 3.88
CA ILE A 74 -6.11 -3.69 2.80
C ILE A 74 -5.48 -5.08 2.79
N LEU A 75 -4.16 -5.18 2.96
CA LEU A 75 -3.47 -6.47 3.01
C LEU A 75 -3.88 -7.28 4.24
N GLU A 76 -4.08 -6.63 5.39
CA GLU A 76 -4.65 -7.25 6.58
C GLU A 76 -6.06 -7.81 6.31
N LEU A 77 -6.93 -7.05 5.64
CA LEU A 77 -8.25 -7.52 5.22
C LEU A 77 -8.13 -8.74 4.29
N CYS A 78 -7.31 -8.67 3.25
CA CYS A 78 -7.08 -9.77 2.31
C CYS A 78 -6.57 -11.05 2.99
N ALA A 79 -5.84 -10.93 4.11
CA ALA A 79 -5.32 -12.07 4.85
C ALA A 79 -6.38 -12.83 5.67
N VAL A 80 -7.55 -12.22 5.92
CA VAL A 80 -8.58 -12.76 6.84
C VAL A 80 -9.93 -13.03 6.16
N ILE A 81 -10.15 -12.57 4.94
CA ILE A 81 -11.37 -12.83 4.18
C ILE A 81 -11.24 -14.05 3.26
N GLU A 82 -12.37 -14.52 2.73
CA GLU A 82 -12.40 -15.64 1.78
C GLU A 82 -11.50 -15.38 0.55
N PRO A 83 -10.72 -16.37 0.08
CA PRO A 83 -9.74 -16.19 -0.99
C PRO A 83 -10.28 -15.54 -2.27
N GLU A 84 -11.50 -15.89 -2.68
CA GLU A 84 -12.14 -15.34 -3.88
C GLU A 84 -12.44 -13.85 -3.72
N LYS A 85 -12.83 -13.42 -2.51
CA LYS A 85 -13.06 -12.00 -2.21
C LYS A 85 -11.76 -11.24 -2.03
N ALA A 86 -10.76 -11.85 -1.39
CA ALA A 86 -9.40 -11.31 -1.32
C ALA A 86 -8.84 -11.06 -2.72
N ARG A 87 -9.11 -11.97 -3.66
CA ARG A 87 -8.71 -11.82 -5.06
C ARG A 87 -9.38 -10.61 -5.73
N GLU A 88 -10.67 -10.39 -5.50
CA GLU A 88 -11.37 -9.19 -6.01
C GLU A 88 -10.75 -7.90 -5.49
N VAL A 89 -10.52 -7.82 -4.17
CA VAL A 89 -9.89 -6.65 -3.54
C VAL A 89 -8.49 -6.43 -4.12
N TYR A 90 -7.70 -7.50 -4.22
CA TYR A 90 -6.36 -7.48 -4.76
C TYR A 90 -6.32 -7.00 -6.21
N ASP A 91 -7.16 -7.56 -7.09
CA ASP A 91 -7.20 -7.21 -8.51
C ASP A 91 -7.60 -5.73 -8.70
N TYR A 92 -8.46 -5.19 -7.84
CA TYR A 92 -8.77 -3.75 -7.82
C TYR A 92 -7.58 -2.88 -7.38
N CYS A 93 -6.78 -3.34 -6.43
CA CYS A 93 -5.61 -2.61 -5.93
C CYS A 93 -4.38 -2.73 -6.85
N LYS A 94 -4.29 -3.81 -7.62
CA LYS A 94 -3.09 -4.21 -8.37
C LYS A 94 -2.49 -3.10 -9.25
N PRO A 95 -3.25 -2.37 -10.10
CA PRO A 95 -2.67 -1.34 -10.95
C PRO A 95 -1.97 -0.22 -10.16
N LYS A 96 -2.52 0.11 -8.99
CA LYS A 96 -2.00 1.17 -8.12
C LYS A 96 -0.77 0.69 -7.33
N LEU A 97 -0.78 -0.58 -6.91
CA LEU A 97 0.40 -1.22 -6.31
C LEU A 97 1.56 -1.31 -7.31
N GLU A 98 1.28 -1.62 -8.59
CA GLU A 98 2.26 -1.61 -9.67
C GLU A 98 2.87 -0.23 -9.87
N TYR A 99 2.06 0.83 -9.85
CA TYR A 99 2.57 2.19 -9.92
C TYR A 99 3.50 2.55 -8.75
N ILE A 100 3.09 2.28 -7.51
CA ILE A 100 3.92 2.61 -6.34
C ILE A 100 5.23 1.82 -6.42
N ARG A 101 5.19 0.54 -6.82
CA ARG A 101 6.39 -0.25 -7.09
C ARG A 101 7.30 0.42 -8.12
N ASP A 102 6.76 0.92 -9.23
CA ASP A 102 7.52 1.66 -10.24
C ASP A 102 8.21 2.90 -9.67
N ARG A 103 7.50 3.70 -8.85
CA ARG A 103 8.07 4.87 -8.18
C ARG A 103 9.19 4.48 -7.21
N LEU A 104 9.04 3.38 -6.47
CA LEU A 104 10.07 2.85 -5.58
C LEU A 104 11.31 2.38 -6.37
N ILE A 105 11.12 1.72 -7.52
CA ILE A 105 12.22 1.29 -8.40
C ILE A 105 12.96 2.50 -8.98
N GLU A 106 12.24 3.49 -9.52
CA GLU A 106 12.82 4.72 -10.07
C GLU A 106 13.65 5.47 -9.00
N ALA A 107 13.16 5.50 -7.77
CA ALA A 107 13.84 6.09 -6.61
C ALA A 107 14.95 5.20 -6.02
N LYS A 108 15.16 3.98 -6.56
CA LYS A 108 16.13 2.97 -6.09
C LYS A 108 15.95 2.62 -4.61
N LEU A 109 14.69 2.47 -4.19
CA LEU A 109 14.33 2.15 -2.82
C LEU A 109 14.11 0.64 -2.65
N THR A 110 14.70 0.07 -1.59
CA THR A 110 14.64 -1.37 -1.29
C THR A 110 13.23 -1.89 -1.01
N TYR A 111 12.28 -1.01 -0.68
CA TYR A 111 10.88 -1.36 -0.53
C TYR A 111 10.21 -1.87 -1.81
N ALA A 112 10.79 -1.61 -2.99
CA ALA A 112 10.31 -2.20 -4.24
C ALA A 112 10.24 -3.73 -4.16
N PHE A 113 11.20 -4.37 -3.49
CA PHE A 113 11.22 -5.82 -3.31
C PHE A 113 10.05 -6.36 -2.49
N LEU A 114 9.49 -5.57 -1.57
CA LEU A 114 8.30 -5.96 -0.83
C LEU A 114 7.06 -5.89 -1.73
N PHE A 115 6.97 -4.87 -2.57
CA PHE A 115 5.90 -4.73 -3.54
C PHE A 115 5.94 -5.82 -4.61
N ASP A 116 7.12 -6.27 -5.03
CA ASP A 116 7.26 -7.41 -5.95
C ASP A 116 6.61 -8.69 -5.40
N ILE A 117 6.67 -8.92 -4.07
CA ILE A 117 6.04 -10.08 -3.43
C ILE A 117 4.52 -9.92 -3.40
N ILE A 118 4.05 -8.72 -3.04
CA ILE A 118 2.62 -8.42 -3.05
C ILE A 118 2.06 -8.64 -4.47
N LEU A 119 2.85 -8.32 -5.51
CA LEU A 119 2.45 -8.42 -6.91
C LEU A 119 2.68 -9.80 -7.55
N SER A 120 3.25 -10.77 -6.81
CA SER A 120 3.61 -12.10 -7.32
C SER A 120 2.46 -13.11 -7.40
#